data_AF-A0A0C9U3W4-F1
#
_entry.id   AF-A0A0C9U3W4-F1
#
_cell.length_a   1.000
_cell.length_b   1.000
_cell.length_c   1.000
_cell.angle_alpha   90.00
_cell.angle_beta   90.00
_cell.angle_gamma   90.00
#
_symmetry.space_group_name_H-M   'P 1'
#
loop_
_entity.id
_entity.type
_entity.pdbx_description
1 polymer ?
#
loop_
_entity_poly.entity_id
_entity_poly.type
_entity_poly.pdbx_seq_one_letter_code
_entity_poly.pdbx_strand_id
1 'polypeptide(L)'
;MEDILENDIIPLVPLRGSISASGDLSPLSYIAGTITGNPRIRVLSSQRIHDRPLSADFALAAHGLKPLSLQSKEHLGLLNGTAFSAAVGGLALFDAIQLALLVQICTAMSTEALTGSKGSFDPFIHDIARPHPGQIEVAAVVLDVLGTSRLAIDPRQRGEKSVDEDKGTLKQDRYSLRTAPQFIGPQIEDIHAALLAVQQELNSTTDNPLIESGTAAIHDTGNFQAMAVTNAMEKTRLSLHHLGKILFAQATELMDPRTSKGLPPSLAATDPSLDYHCKGLDIALAAYMAELGYLANPVSTHIQSAEMHNQSVNSLALISARATVVSLEVLTMIVATSIYISCQAFDLRAMDTTLKEGFKQIISQSYKSQLDPTNSLWPGLLSSLLSAFNSSFFENPKKDTEDRVNIAVRAIGCTLMEYAFRGSPTQPILFVGTLPKFQEEIQSLCRNFIQEIREKFLKSEAESLPTSGLLGKSRFMYEYVRKDLGIRMRGLENLNGFDKGLNVTEPTVGENVSLIYEAIRDHKMQGVLNQILH
;
A
#
# COMPACT_ATOMS: atom_id res chain seq x y z
N MET A 1 -7.32 -21.54 -33.57
CA MET A 1 -7.04 -20.55 -32.50
C MET A 1 -6.09 -21.14 -31.49
N GLU A 2 -6.30 -22.38 -31.04
CA GLU A 2 -5.34 -23.13 -30.21
C GLU A 2 -3.92 -23.11 -30.80
N ASP A 3 -3.76 -23.47 -32.08
CA ASP A 3 -2.44 -23.46 -32.73
C ASP A 3 -1.69 -22.12 -32.65
N ILE A 4 -2.40 -20.99 -32.81
CA ILE A 4 -1.74 -19.66 -32.75
C ILE A 4 -1.40 -19.27 -31.30
N LEU A 5 -2.12 -19.80 -30.31
CA LEU A 5 -1.80 -19.61 -28.90
C LEU A 5 -0.58 -20.46 -28.50
N GLU A 6 -0.55 -21.74 -28.87
CA GLU A 6 0.56 -22.66 -28.56
C GLU A 6 1.90 -22.23 -29.18
N ASN A 7 1.84 -21.50 -30.29
CA ASN A 7 3.01 -21.02 -31.02
C ASN A 7 3.32 -19.53 -30.80
N ASP A 8 2.68 -18.89 -29.81
CA ASP A 8 2.82 -17.46 -29.51
C ASP A 8 2.68 -16.55 -30.75
N ILE A 9 1.79 -16.89 -31.68
CA ILE A 9 1.51 -16.07 -32.87
C ILE A 9 0.49 -15.00 -32.48
N ILE A 10 0.99 -13.89 -31.96
CA ILE A 10 0.19 -12.83 -31.33
C ILE A 10 -0.10 -11.72 -32.35
N PRO A 11 -1.37 -11.50 -32.77
CA PRO A 11 -1.72 -10.41 -33.66
C PRO A 11 -1.43 -9.03 -33.06
N LEU A 12 -0.92 -8.12 -33.88
CA LEU A 12 -0.87 -6.70 -33.57
C LEU A 12 -2.24 -6.08 -33.82
N VAL A 13 -2.94 -5.77 -32.74
CA VAL A 13 -4.33 -5.28 -32.76
C VAL A 13 -4.36 -3.79 -32.39
N PRO A 14 -5.11 -2.95 -33.11
CA PRO A 14 -5.31 -1.56 -32.72
C PRO A 14 -5.96 -1.43 -31.33
N LEU A 15 -5.38 -0.58 -30.47
CA LEU A 15 -5.87 -0.35 -29.11
C LEU A 15 -7.27 0.30 -29.06
N ARG A 16 -7.68 1.00 -30.13
CA ARG A 16 -8.93 1.77 -30.22
C ARG A 16 -9.67 1.41 -31.52
N GLY A 17 -10.98 1.60 -31.51
CA GLY A 17 -11.85 1.35 -32.67
C GLY A 17 -13.07 0.45 -32.37
N SER A 18 -13.16 -0.10 -31.16
CA SER A 18 -14.35 -0.83 -30.69
C SER A 18 -15.23 0.06 -29.81
N ILE A 19 -16.55 -0.05 -30.00
CA ILE A 19 -17.58 0.42 -29.07
C ILE A 19 -18.26 -0.74 -28.33
N SER A 20 -17.79 -1.98 -28.53
CA SER A 20 -18.27 -3.20 -27.88
C SER A 20 -19.81 -3.38 -27.99
N ALA A 21 -20.36 -3.10 -29.19
CA ALA A 21 -21.81 -3.07 -29.45
C ALA A 21 -22.28 -4.37 -30.09
N SER A 22 -21.95 -4.60 -31.37
CA SER A 22 -22.02 -5.91 -32.02
C SER A 22 -20.82 -6.79 -31.62
N GLY A 23 -20.35 -6.62 -30.38
CA GLY A 23 -19.11 -7.15 -29.88
C GLY A 23 -17.92 -6.27 -30.23
N ASP A 24 -16.73 -6.82 -30.01
CA ASP A 24 -15.45 -6.20 -30.29
C ASP A 24 -14.99 -6.45 -31.74
N LEU A 25 -15.86 -6.09 -32.69
CA LEU A 25 -15.72 -6.36 -34.13
C LEU A 25 -14.34 -6.03 -34.69
N SER A 26 -13.90 -4.78 -34.50
CA SER A 26 -12.64 -4.30 -35.06
C SER A 26 -11.43 -5.12 -34.56
N PRO A 27 -11.19 -5.26 -33.24
CA PRO A 27 -10.06 -6.07 -32.78
C PRO A 27 -10.20 -7.57 -33.09
N LEU A 28 -11.41 -8.14 -33.04
CA LEU A 28 -11.65 -9.55 -33.45
C LEU A 28 -11.33 -9.78 -34.93
N SER A 29 -11.51 -8.78 -35.79
CA SER A 29 -11.14 -8.89 -37.21
C SER A 29 -9.64 -9.08 -37.45
N TYR A 30 -8.78 -8.61 -36.54
CA TYR A 30 -7.34 -8.86 -36.63
C TYR A 30 -7.00 -10.30 -36.25
N ILE A 31 -7.71 -10.90 -35.29
CA ILE A 31 -7.58 -12.33 -34.98
C ILE A 31 -8.06 -13.18 -36.18
N ALA A 32 -9.24 -12.87 -36.73
CA ALA A 32 -9.76 -13.54 -37.91
C ALA A 32 -8.81 -13.38 -39.13
N GLY A 33 -8.21 -12.21 -39.30
CA GLY A 33 -7.20 -11.95 -40.33
C GLY A 33 -5.91 -12.74 -40.13
N THR A 34 -5.51 -13.00 -38.87
CA THR A 34 -4.35 -13.86 -38.58
C THR A 34 -4.62 -15.30 -38.96
N ILE A 35 -5.73 -15.89 -38.51
CA ILE A 35 -6.03 -17.31 -38.76
C ILE A 35 -6.32 -17.61 -40.24
N THR A 36 -6.75 -16.61 -41.01
CA THR A 36 -6.92 -16.71 -42.47
C THR A 36 -5.63 -16.40 -43.24
N GLY A 37 -4.52 -16.15 -42.55
CA GLY A 37 -3.22 -15.88 -43.16
C GLY A 37 -3.22 -14.61 -44.02
N ASN A 38 -3.88 -13.54 -43.58
CA ASN A 38 -3.89 -12.29 -44.33
C ASN A 38 -2.48 -11.65 -44.34
N PRO A 39 -1.85 -11.41 -45.51
CA PRO A 39 -0.47 -10.91 -45.59
C PRO A 39 -0.29 -9.47 -45.09
N ARG A 40 -1.39 -8.74 -44.84
CA ARG A 40 -1.38 -7.38 -44.29
C ARG A 40 -1.48 -7.36 -42.76
N ILE A 41 -1.92 -8.44 -42.13
CA ILE A 41 -1.96 -8.53 -40.68
C ILE A 41 -0.55 -8.81 -40.16
N ARG A 42 -0.17 -8.06 -39.13
CA ARG A 42 1.14 -8.18 -38.50
C ARG A 42 1.01 -8.94 -37.18
N VAL A 43 1.97 -9.80 -36.89
CA VAL A 43 2.01 -10.62 -35.69
C VAL A 43 3.40 -10.61 -35.05
N LEU A 44 3.48 -10.81 -33.74
CA LEU A 44 4.69 -11.23 -33.05
C LEU A 44 4.73 -12.77 -32.99
N SER A 45 5.92 -13.37 -32.95
CA SER A 45 6.06 -14.83 -32.88
C SER A 45 7.38 -15.25 -32.25
N SER A 46 7.33 -16.26 -31.37
CA SER A 46 8.46 -16.72 -30.55
C SER A 46 9.59 -17.41 -31.33
N GLN A 47 9.33 -17.98 -32.51
CA GLN A 47 10.34 -18.70 -33.32
C GLN A 47 11.35 -17.80 -34.06
N ARG A 48 11.30 -16.47 -33.94
CA ARG A 48 12.37 -15.58 -34.45
C ARG A 48 12.78 -14.52 -33.44
N ILE A 49 14.09 -14.47 -33.20
CA ILE A 49 14.86 -13.60 -32.28
C ILE A 49 14.92 -12.13 -32.77
N HIS A 50 13.90 -11.63 -33.46
CA HIS A 50 13.84 -10.24 -33.84
C HIS A 50 12.49 -9.67 -33.44
N ASP A 51 12.50 -8.61 -32.62
CA ASP A 51 11.35 -7.79 -32.20
C ASP A 51 10.62 -7.08 -33.37
N ARG A 52 10.73 -7.61 -34.58
CA ARG A 52 10.09 -7.10 -35.78
C ARG A 52 8.86 -7.95 -36.07
N PRO A 53 7.67 -7.32 -36.18
CA PRO A 53 6.46 -8.04 -36.54
C PRO A 53 6.66 -8.79 -37.86
N LEU A 54 6.01 -9.95 -38.02
CA LEU A 54 5.94 -10.72 -39.28
C LEU A 54 4.55 -10.54 -39.90
N SER A 55 4.37 -10.91 -41.16
CA SER A 55 3.02 -11.05 -41.73
C SER A 55 2.39 -12.39 -41.28
N ALA A 56 1.07 -12.42 -41.12
CA ALA A 56 0.38 -13.60 -40.58
C ALA A 56 0.57 -14.86 -41.43
N ASP A 57 0.50 -14.75 -42.76
CA ASP A 57 0.78 -15.85 -43.71
C ASP A 57 2.16 -16.47 -43.49
N PHE A 58 3.18 -15.62 -43.34
CA PHE A 58 4.55 -16.06 -43.11
C PHE A 58 4.71 -16.73 -41.74
N ALA A 59 4.11 -16.16 -40.70
CA ALA A 59 4.18 -16.72 -39.35
C ALA A 59 3.50 -18.09 -39.26
N LEU A 60 2.32 -18.26 -39.86
CA LEU A 60 1.65 -19.55 -39.94
C LEU A 60 2.51 -20.57 -40.70
N ALA A 61 3.02 -20.21 -41.88
CA ALA A 61 3.87 -21.09 -42.68
C ALA A 61 5.15 -21.51 -41.94
N ALA A 62 5.76 -20.60 -41.17
CA ALA A 62 6.95 -20.88 -40.36
C ALA A 62 6.71 -21.95 -39.28
N HIS A 63 5.47 -22.06 -38.77
CA HIS A 63 5.07 -23.08 -37.79
C HIS A 63 4.38 -24.29 -38.44
N GLY A 64 4.41 -24.40 -39.78
CA GLY A 64 3.74 -25.49 -40.50
C GLY A 64 2.21 -25.43 -40.46
N LEU A 65 1.63 -24.29 -40.05
CA LEU A 65 0.19 -24.08 -39.95
C LEU A 65 -0.39 -23.62 -41.30
N LYS A 66 -1.58 -24.11 -41.63
CA LYS A 66 -2.29 -23.73 -42.85
C LYS A 66 -3.33 -22.65 -42.57
N PRO A 67 -3.40 -21.57 -43.37
CA PRO A 67 -4.47 -20.59 -43.29
C PRO A 67 -5.86 -21.22 -43.45
N LEU A 68 -6.83 -20.75 -42.67
CA LEU A 68 -8.22 -21.19 -42.77
C LEU A 68 -8.97 -20.51 -43.92
N SER A 69 -9.81 -21.27 -44.61
CA SER A 69 -10.76 -20.76 -45.60
C SER A 69 -12.16 -20.75 -44.97
N LEU A 70 -12.61 -19.57 -44.54
CA LEU A 70 -13.85 -19.43 -43.79
C LEU A 70 -15.09 -19.63 -44.69
N GLN A 71 -16.07 -20.36 -44.18
CA GLN A 71 -17.37 -20.58 -44.80
C GLN A 71 -18.42 -19.54 -44.34
N SER A 72 -19.65 -19.71 -44.83
CA SER A 72 -20.81 -18.94 -44.37
C SER A 72 -20.96 -19.05 -42.85
N LYS A 73 -21.40 -17.96 -42.20
CA LYS A 73 -21.50 -17.76 -40.75
C LYS A 73 -20.17 -17.71 -39.98
N GLU A 74 -19.11 -18.43 -40.38
CA GLU A 74 -17.86 -18.48 -39.61
C GLU A 74 -17.20 -17.12 -39.41
N HIS A 75 -17.32 -16.22 -40.38
CA HIS A 75 -16.88 -14.83 -40.25
C HIS A 75 -17.62 -14.10 -39.12
N LEU A 76 -18.95 -14.17 -39.05
CA LEU A 76 -19.71 -13.57 -37.94
C LEU A 76 -19.43 -14.27 -36.61
N GLY A 77 -19.27 -15.60 -36.62
CA GLY A 77 -18.92 -16.37 -35.42
C GLY A 77 -17.59 -15.96 -34.79
N LEU A 78 -16.64 -15.48 -35.59
CA LEU A 78 -15.36 -14.97 -35.12
C LEU A 78 -15.40 -13.49 -34.75
N LEU A 79 -16.18 -12.69 -35.47
CA LEU A 79 -16.18 -11.23 -35.36
C LEU A 79 -17.19 -10.70 -34.34
N ASN A 80 -18.37 -11.32 -34.23
CA ASN A 80 -19.36 -10.95 -33.22
C ASN A 80 -19.03 -11.62 -31.90
N GLY A 81 -18.83 -10.81 -30.86
CA GLY A 81 -18.67 -11.29 -29.51
C GLY A 81 -17.88 -10.35 -28.63
N THR A 82 -17.91 -10.60 -27.33
CA THR A 82 -17.38 -9.68 -26.31
C THR A 82 -15.98 -10.08 -25.83
N ALA A 83 -15.34 -11.03 -26.51
CA ALA A 83 -14.13 -11.70 -26.04
C ALA A 83 -12.97 -10.76 -25.71
N PHE A 84 -12.74 -9.68 -26.47
CA PHE A 84 -11.66 -8.74 -26.16
C PHE A 84 -11.93 -7.97 -24.86
N SER A 85 -13.11 -7.38 -24.73
CA SER A 85 -13.50 -6.64 -23.53
C SER A 85 -13.61 -7.55 -22.31
N ALA A 86 -14.18 -8.75 -22.44
CA ALA A 86 -14.24 -9.74 -21.38
C ALA A 86 -12.85 -10.23 -20.96
N ALA A 87 -11.93 -10.48 -21.91
CA ALA A 87 -10.56 -10.90 -21.61
C ALA A 87 -9.78 -9.81 -20.85
N VAL A 88 -9.81 -8.56 -21.33
CA VAL A 88 -9.16 -7.44 -20.63
C VAL A 88 -9.81 -7.21 -19.26
N GLY A 89 -11.14 -7.33 -19.17
CA GLY A 89 -11.86 -7.24 -17.90
C GLY A 89 -11.48 -8.34 -16.90
N GLY A 90 -11.29 -9.58 -17.38
CA GLY A 90 -10.85 -10.71 -16.55
C GLY A 90 -9.45 -10.50 -15.99
N LEU A 91 -8.50 -10.04 -16.82
CA LEU A 91 -7.14 -9.69 -16.38
C LEU A 91 -7.16 -8.53 -15.39
N ALA A 92 -7.95 -7.49 -15.65
CA ALA A 92 -8.10 -6.36 -14.73
C ALA A 92 -8.67 -6.79 -13.37
N LEU A 93 -9.65 -7.69 -13.35
CA LEU A 93 -10.22 -8.20 -12.10
C LEU A 93 -9.24 -9.08 -11.32
N PHE A 94 -8.42 -9.88 -12.01
CA PHE A 94 -7.33 -10.61 -11.37
C PHE A 94 -6.42 -9.65 -10.60
N ASP A 95 -5.93 -8.58 -11.25
CA ASP A 95 -5.09 -7.57 -10.60
C ASP A 95 -5.82 -6.82 -9.48
N ALA A 96 -7.10 -6.49 -9.67
CA ALA A 96 -7.92 -5.79 -8.68
C ALA A 96 -8.05 -6.59 -7.37
N ILE A 97 -8.22 -7.91 -7.46
CA ILE A 97 -8.31 -8.81 -6.29
C ILE A 97 -6.99 -8.80 -5.52
N GLN A 98 -5.86 -8.90 -6.23
CA GLN A 98 -4.53 -8.87 -5.61
C GLN A 98 -4.26 -7.53 -4.89
N LEU A 99 -4.61 -6.41 -5.53
CA LEU A 99 -4.47 -5.08 -4.93
C LEU A 99 -5.42 -4.88 -3.74
N ALA A 100 -6.65 -5.39 -3.82
CA ALA A 100 -7.60 -5.32 -2.72
C ALA A 100 -7.09 -6.04 -1.46
N LEU A 101 -6.44 -7.19 -1.62
CA LEU A 101 -5.76 -7.88 -0.52
C LEU A 101 -4.56 -7.06 0.00
N LEU A 102 -3.71 -6.53 -0.88
CA LEU A 102 -2.57 -5.70 -0.49
C LEU A 102 -2.99 -4.44 0.27
N VAL A 103 -4.15 -3.84 -0.06
CA VAL A 103 -4.71 -2.69 0.68
C VAL A 103 -5.08 -3.07 2.12
N GLN A 104 -5.60 -4.28 2.35
CA GLN A 104 -5.87 -4.79 3.70
C GLN A 104 -4.57 -5.00 4.48
N ILE A 105 -3.54 -5.59 3.85
CA ILE A 105 -2.22 -5.76 4.46
C ILE A 105 -1.59 -4.40 4.78
N CYS A 106 -1.65 -3.42 3.87
CA CYS A 106 -1.17 -2.05 4.11
C CYS A 106 -1.95 -1.36 5.24
N THR A 107 -3.24 -1.65 5.41
CA THR A 107 -4.04 -1.17 6.54
C THR A 107 -3.54 -1.75 7.87
N ALA A 108 -3.20 -3.05 7.91
CA ALA A 108 -2.57 -3.65 9.08
C ALA A 108 -1.20 -3.02 9.36
N MET A 109 -0.36 -2.85 8.33
CA MET A 109 0.95 -2.20 8.46
C MET A 109 0.84 -0.77 8.99
N SER A 110 -0.10 0.01 8.45
CA SER A 110 -0.38 1.38 8.90
C SER A 110 -0.88 1.41 10.34
N THR A 111 -1.71 0.44 10.74
CA THR A 111 -2.18 0.27 12.12
C THR A 111 -1.00 0.03 13.06
N GLU A 112 -0.05 -0.83 12.71
CA GLU A 112 1.14 -1.04 13.54
C GLU A 112 2.03 0.21 13.60
N ALA A 113 2.30 0.84 12.46
CA ALA A 113 3.19 2.00 12.38
C ALA A 113 2.62 3.22 13.15
N LEU A 114 1.29 3.39 13.13
CA LEU A 114 0.57 4.38 13.94
C LEU A 114 0.32 3.94 15.38
N THR A 115 0.82 2.76 15.79
CA THR A 115 0.52 2.17 17.11
C THR A 115 -0.98 2.23 17.41
N GLY A 116 -1.78 1.80 16.44
CA GLY A 116 -3.23 1.78 16.44
C GLY A 116 -3.79 0.62 17.24
N SER A 117 -5.10 0.64 17.43
CA SER A 117 -5.88 -0.32 18.20
C SER A 117 -6.29 -1.52 17.35
N LYS A 118 -5.95 -2.73 17.81
CA LYS A 118 -6.48 -3.99 17.26
C LYS A 118 -7.98 -4.14 17.50
N GLY A 119 -8.52 -3.46 18.52
CA GLY A 119 -9.94 -3.55 18.89
C GLY A 119 -10.89 -2.97 17.85
N SER A 120 -10.39 -2.19 16.88
CA SER A 120 -11.20 -1.71 15.74
C SER A 120 -11.60 -2.83 14.78
N PHE A 121 -10.96 -4.00 14.89
CA PHE A 121 -11.16 -5.17 14.03
C PHE A 121 -11.78 -6.35 14.80
N ASP A 122 -12.31 -6.10 16.01
CA ASP A 122 -12.86 -7.16 16.87
C ASP A 122 -14.09 -7.83 16.23
N PRO A 123 -14.18 -9.18 16.21
CA PRO A 123 -15.30 -9.90 15.60
C PRO A 123 -16.67 -9.48 16.11
N PHE A 124 -16.81 -9.02 17.36
CA PHE A 124 -18.10 -8.52 17.84
C PHE A 124 -18.63 -7.34 17.01
N ILE A 125 -17.75 -6.44 16.57
CA ILE A 125 -18.13 -5.24 15.79
C ILE A 125 -18.60 -5.63 14.39
N HIS A 126 -17.98 -6.65 13.78
CA HIS A 126 -18.18 -6.98 12.38
C HIS A 126 -19.12 -8.18 12.22
N ASP A 127 -18.86 -9.29 12.88
CA ASP A 127 -19.59 -10.55 12.74
C ASP A 127 -20.97 -10.49 13.43
N ILE A 128 -21.06 -9.77 14.55
CA ILE A 128 -22.28 -9.71 15.37
C ILE A 128 -23.03 -8.40 15.17
N ALA A 129 -22.37 -7.26 15.34
CA ALA A 129 -23.04 -5.97 15.39
C ALA A 129 -23.42 -5.41 14.00
N ARG A 130 -22.63 -5.69 12.95
CA ARG A 130 -22.90 -5.22 11.58
C ARG A 130 -22.36 -6.18 10.50
N PRO A 131 -23.05 -7.29 10.22
CA PRO A 131 -22.52 -8.44 9.47
C PRO A 131 -22.59 -8.28 7.95
N HIS A 132 -21.98 -7.23 7.39
CA HIS A 132 -21.73 -7.16 5.95
C HIS A 132 -20.56 -8.10 5.58
N PRO A 133 -20.70 -9.00 4.60
CA PRO A 133 -19.68 -10.00 4.29
C PRO A 133 -18.29 -9.43 4.03
N GLY A 134 -18.16 -8.40 3.19
CA GLY A 134 -16.86 -7.80 2.89
C GLY A 134 -16.28 -7.06 4.11
N GLN A 135 -17.14 -6.50 4.97
CA GLN A 135 -16.70 -5.86 6.22
C GLN A 135 -16.13 -6.90 7.20
N ILE A 136 -16.76 -8.07 7.31
CA ILE A 136 -16.30 -9.20 8.14
C ILE A 136 -14.95 -9.69 7.61
N GLU A 137 -14.86 -9.96 6.30
CA GLU A 137 -13.63 -10.43 5.66
C GLU A 137 -12.45 -9.50 5.94
N VAL A 138 -12.62 -8.20 5.67
CA VAL A 138 -11.54 -7.22 5.87
C VAL A 138 -11.12 -7.14 7.33
N ALA A 139 -12.07 -7.14 8.28
CA ALA A 139 -11.73 -7.10 9.70
C ALA A 139 -10.94 -8.35 10.11
N ALA A 140 -11.36 -9.53 9.66
CA ALA A 140 -10.69 -10.79 9.95
C ALA A 140 -9.26 -10.83 9.39
N VAL A 141 -9.06 -10.44 8.12
CA VAL A 141 -7.73 -10.39 7.49
C VAL A 141 -6.82 -9.41 8.24
N VAL A 142 -7.28 -8.18 8.47
CA VAL A 142 -6.45 -7.18 9.16
C VAL A 142 -6.12 -7.64 10.58
N LEU A 143 -7.07 -8.20 11.32
CA LEU A 143 -6.84 -8.70 12.67
C LEU A 143 -5.82 -9.87 12.69
N ASP A 144 -5.92 -10.81 11.75
CA ASP A 144 -4.99 -11.92 11.61
C ASP A 144 -3.57 -11.44 11.30
N VAL A 145 -3.42 -10.48 10.38
CA VAL A 145 -2.11 -9.88 10.06
C VAL A 145 -1.52 -9.17 11.27
N LEU A 146 -2.35 -8.47 12.05
CA LEU A 146 -1.92 -7.81 13.29
C LEU A 146 -1.51 -8.82 14.38
N GLY A 147 -2.10 -10.01 14.41
CA GLY A 147 -1.69 -11.16 15.23
C GLY A 147 -1.03 -10.82 16.56
N THR A 148 0.23 -11.25 16.74
CA THR A 148 1.04 -11.01 17.95
C THR A 148 1.85 -9.72 17.91
N SER A 149 1.51 -8.77 17.03
CA SER A 149 2.20 -7.48 16.92
C SER A 149 2.35 -6.80 18.28
N ARG A 150 3.56 -6.28 18.53
CA ARG A 150 3.91 -5.49 19.71
C ARG A 150 3.76 -3.98 19.48
N LEU A 151 3.55 -3.56 18.23
CA LEU A 151 3.30 -2.16 17.88
C LEU A 151 1.80 -1.81 17.93
N ALA A 152 0.94 -2.70 17.43
CA ALA A 152 -0.51 -2.52 17.54
C ALA A 152 -1.01 -2.87 18.95
N ILE A 153 -1.86 -2.02 19.51
CA ILE A 153 -2.27 -2.05 20.92
C ILE A 153 -3.59 -2.80 21.06
N ASP A 154 -3.71 -3.62 22.10
CA ASP A 154 -5.01 -4.13 22.55
C ASP A 154 -5.65 -3.16 23.55
N PRO A 155 -6.76 -2.49 23.22
CA PRO A 155 -7.41 -1.53 24.12
C PRO A 155 -7.90 -2.19 25.42
N ARG A 156 -8.18 -3.50 25.44
CA ARG A 156 -8.55 -4.24 26.66
C ARG A 156 -7.44 -4.25 27.70
N GLN A 157 -6.18 -4.05 27.29
CA GLN A 157 -5.04 -3.96 28.21
C GLN A 157 -4.90 -2.58 28.88
N ARG A 158 -5.58 -1.53 28.37
CA ARG A 158 -5.46 -0.16 28.90
C ARG A 158 -6.53 0.20 29.93
N GLY A 159 -7.63 -0.55 30.00
CA GLY A 159 -8.79 -0.20 30.82
C GLY A 159 -9.47 1.09 30.37
N GLU A 160 -10.68 1.35 30.88
CA GLU A 160 -11.33 2.64 30.71
C GLU A 160 -10.68 3.66 31.64
N LYS A 161 -10.18 4.78 31.09
CA LYS A 161 -9.63 5.90 31.87
C LYS A 161 -10.71 6.95 32.11
N SER A 162 -10.79 7.44 33.34
CA SER A 162 -11.62 8.59 33.70
C SER A 162 -11.25 9.86 32.91
N VAL A 163 -12.13 10.85 32.94
CA VAL A 163 -11.90 12.15 32.29
C VAL A 163 -10.65 12.84 32.83
N ASP A 164 -10.38 12.75 34.14
CA ASP A 164 -9.19 13.37 34.73
C ASP A 164 -7.88 12.66 34.34
N GLU A 165 -7.94 11.35 34.10
CA GLU A 165 -6.79 10.55 33.68
C GLU A 165 -6.44 10.70 32.20
N ASP A 166 -7.39 11.15 31.39
CA ASP A 166 -7.20 11.27 29.95
C ASP A 166 -6.56 12.59 29.51
N LYS A 167 -6.59 13.60 30.37
CA LYS A 167 -5.97 14.91 30.15
C LYS A 167 -6.31 15.53 28.78
N GLY A 168 -7.51 15.25 28.25
CA GLY A 168 -7.95 15.74 26.95
C GLY A 168 -7.23 15.13 25.73
N THR A 169 -6.56 13.99 25.90
CA THR A 169 -5.87 13.30 24.80
C THR A 169 -6.81 12.47 23.94
N LEU A 170 -6.61 12.47 22.62
CA LEU A 170 -7.41 11.66 21.69
C LEU A 170 -7.15 10.17 21.95
N LYS A 171 -8.15 9.47 22.53
CA LYS A 171 -8.05 8.04 22.90
C LYS A 171 -8.19 7.10 21.70
N GLN A 172 -9.00 7.47 20.73
CA GLN A 172 -9.39 6.59 19.62
C GLN A 172 -8.56 6.89 18.38
N ASP A 173 -8.30 5.86 17.58
CA ASP A 173 -7.73 6.07 16.26
C ASP A 173 -8.71 6.83 15.36
N ARG A 174 -8.13 7.53 14.37
CA ARG A 174 -8.89 8.22 13.32
C ARG A 174 -9.50 7.20 12.36
N TYR A 175 -10.41 7.69 11.52
CA TYR A 175 -11.25 6.85 10.65
C TYR A 175 -10.45 6.08 9.60
N SER A 176 -9.33 6.65 9.13
CA SER A 176 -8.35 6.00 8.25
C SER A 176 -7.97 4.58 8.71
N LEU A 177 -7.92 4.33 10.02
CA LEU A 177 -7.73 3.01 10.60
C LEU A 177 -9.04 2.40 11.11
N ARG A 178 -9.75 3.14 11.98
CA ARG A 178 -10.86 2.58 12.77
C ARG A 178 -12.08 2.18 11.93
N THR A 179 -12.30 2.84 10.80
CA THR A 179 -13.42 2.52 9.91
C THR A 179 -12.98 1.77 8.66
N ALA A 180 -11.73 1.28 8.61
CA ALA A 180 -11.18 0.66 7.40
C ALA A 180 -12.00 -0.56 6.94
N PRO A 181 -12.46 -1.49 7.81
CA PRO A 181 -13.31 -2.60 7.36
C PRO A 181 -14.65 -2.15 6.77
N GLN A 182 -15.27 -1.14 7.37
CA GLN A 182 -16.55 -0.58 6.91
C GLN A 182 -16.40 0.15 5.56
N PHE A 183 -15.21 0.70 5.29
CA PHE A 183 -14.92 1.45 4.07
C PHE A 183 -14.46 0.55 2.91
N ILE A 184 -13.60 -0.43 3.20
CA ILE A 184 -13.03 -1.37 2.23
C ILE A 184 -14.05 -2.47 1.89
N GLY A 185 -14.80 -2.97 2.88
CA GLY A 185 -15.70 -4.12 2.72
C GLY A 185 -16.66 -4.03 1.52
N PRO A 186 -17.40 -2.92 1.33
CA PRO A 186 -18.28 -2.77 0.16
C PRO A 186 -17.55 -2.83 -1.18
N GLN A 187 -16.28 -2.41 -1.22
CA GLN A 187 -15.46 -2.44 -2.44
C GLN A 187 -15.08 -3.88 -2.79
N ILE A 188 -14.84 -4.73 -1.79
CA ILE A 188 -14.61 -6.17 -1.97
C ILE A 188 -15.87 -6.83 -2.53
N GLU A 189 -17.04 -6.48 -1.99
CA GLU A 189 -18.33 -7.00 -2.47
C GLU A 189 -18.58 -6.62 -3.94
N ASP A 190 -18.28 -5.38 -4.33
CA ASP A 190 -18.42 -4.92 -5.72
C ASP A 190 -17.42 -5.60 -6.67
N ILE A 191 -16.15 -5.77 -6.26
CA ILE A 191 -15.14 -6.50 -7.05
C ILE A 191 -15.55 -7.97 -7.22
N HIS A 192 -16.08 -8.60 -6.16
CA HIS A 192 -16.58 -9.98 -6.24
C HIS A 192 -17.78 -10.09 -7.19
N ALA A 193 -18.74 -9.17 -7.12
CA ALA A 193 -19.86 -9.14 -8.06
C ALA A 193 -19.39 -8.92 -9.52
N ALA A 194 -18.37 -8.09 -9.72
CA ALA A 194 -17.76 -7.87 -11.04
C ALA A 194 -17.06 -9.14 -11.56
N LEU A 195 -16.35 -9.87 -10.69
CA LEU A 195 -15.74 -11.16 -11.01
C LEU A 195 -16.77 -12.17 -11.52
N LEU A 196 -17.87 -12.34 -10.81
CA LEU A 196 -18.93 -13.27 -11.21
C LEU A 196 -19.54 -12.89 -12.57
N ALA A 197 -19.78 -11.60 -12.80
CA ALA A 197 -20.33 -11.12 -14.07
C ALA A 197 -19.38 -11.38 -15.25
N VAL A 198 -18.10 -11.07 -15.11
CA VAL A 198 -17.11 -11.30 -16.17
C VAL A 198 -16.83 -12.79 -16.36
N GLN A 199 -16.82 -13.59 -15.30
CA GLN A 199 -16.70 -15.04 -15.41
C GLN A 199 -17.86 -15.64 -16.21
N GLN A 200 -19.10 -15.17 -15.98
CA GLN A 200 -20.24 -15.60 -16.77
C GLN A 200 -20.08 -15.18 -18.25
N GLU A 201 -19.66 -13.94 -18.50
CA GLU A 201 -19.44 -13.43 -19.86
C GLU A 201 -18.40 -14.26 -20.63
N LEU A 202 -17.27 -14.58 -19.99
CA LEU A 202 -16.21 -15.41 -20.56
C LEU A 202 -16.68 -16.82 -20.96
N ASN A 203 -17.79 -17.29 -20.39
CA ASN A 203 -18.39 -18.61 -20.65
C ASN A 203 -19.73 -18.51 -21.41
N SER A 204 -20.03 -17.36 -22.03
CA SER A 204 -21.28 -17.12 -22.76
C SER A 204 -21.11 -17.21 -24.27
N THR A 205 -22.18 -17.56 -24.99
CA THR A 205 -22.23 -17.50 -26.46
C THR A 205 -22.67 -16.11 -26.90
N THR A 206 -21.73 -15.36 -27.46
CA THR A 206 -21.90 -13.91 -27.73
C THR A 206 -21.95 -13.54 -29.21
N ASP A 207 -21.88 -14.50 -30.14
CA ASP A 207 -21.98 -14.23 -31.56
C ASP A 207 -23.44 -14.12 -32.04
N ASN A 208 -23.64 -13.81 -33.32
CA ASN A 208 -24.96 -13.71 -33.92
C ASN A 208 -24.94 -14.04 -35.42
N PRO A 209 -25.99 -14.70 -35.98
CA PRO A 209 -27.12 -15.34 -35.29
C PRO A 209 -26.73 -16.64 -34.60
N LEU A 210 -27.47 -17.05 -33.56
CA LEU A 210 -27.26 -18.34 -32.90
C LEU A 210 -27.96 -19.47 -33.64
N ILE A 211 -27.37 -20.66 -33.59
CA ILE A 211 -27.93 -21.87 -34.21
C ILE A 211 -28.23 -22.86 -33.09
N GLU A 212 -29.50 -23.21 -32.91
CA GLU A 212 -29.91 -24.19 -31.89
C GLU A 212 -29.56 -25.61 -32.34
N SER A 213 -28.69 -26.27 -31.57
CA SER A 213 -28.32 -27.65 -31.83
C SER A 213 -29.52 -28.57 -31.59
N GLY A 214 -29.95 -29.30 -32.63
CA GLY A 214 -31.05 -30.26 -32.56
C GLY A 214 -32.24 -29.87 -33.43
N THR A 215 -32.58 -28.59 -33.49
CA THR A 215 -33.67 -28.06 -34.34
C THR A 215 -33.16 -27.40 -35.61
N ALA A 216 -31.88 -27.00 -35.64
CA ALA A 216 -31.31 -26.14 -36.67
C ALA A 216 -32.04 -24.79 -36.81
N ALA A 217 -32.78 -24.37 -35.78
CA ALA A 217 -33.39 -23.06 -35.73
C ALA A 217 -32.31 -21.97 -35.65
N ILE A 218 -32.53 -20.89 -36.41
CA ILE A 218 -31.67 -19.71 -36.43
C ILE A 218 -32.34 -18.64 -35.57
N HIS A 219 -31.60 -18.12 -34.60
CA HIS A 219 -32.07 -17.08 -33.69
C HIS A 219 -31.23 -15.82 -33.87
N ASP A 220 -31.86 -14.73 -34.29
CA ASP A 220 -31.26 -13.39 -34.24
C ASP A 220 -31.31 -12.87 -32.80
N THR A 221 -30.17 -12.47 -32.26
CA THR A 221 -30.01 -12.07 -30.85
C THR A 221 -29.17 -10.80 -30.71
N GLY A 222 -29.10 -10.28 -29.48
CA GLY A 222 -28.24 -9.17 -29.08
C GLY A 222 -27.13 -9.55 -28.10
N ASN A 223 -26.77 -10.84 -27.99
CA ASN A 223 -25.81 -11.33 -26.98
C ASN A 223 -24.41 -10.71 -27.10
N PHE A 224 -24.11 -10.09 -28.24
CA PHE A 224 -22.87 -9.36 -28.49
C PHE A 224 -22.75 -8.02 -27.71
N GLN A 225 -23.81 -7.59 -27.03
CA GLN A 225 -23.87 -6.33 -26.28
C GLN A 225 -23.19 -6.46 -24.91
N ALA A 226 -21.95 -5.99 -24.79
CA ALA A 226 -21.08 -6.22 -23.61
C ALA A 226 -21.38 -5.34 -22.37
N MET A 227 -22.63 -4.96 -22.13
CA MET A 227 -23.00 -4.09 -20.99
C MET A 227 -22.69 -4.72 -19.62
N ALA A 228 -22.70 -6.05 -19.51
CA ALA A 228 -22.28 -6.76 -18.30
C ALA A 228 -20.82 -6.45 -17.94
N VAL A 229 -19.93 -6.46 -18.93
CA VAL A 229 -18.52 -6.10 -18.76
C VAL A 229 -18.37 -4.62 -18.40
N THR A 230 -19.10 -3.72 -19.05
CA THR A 230 -19.07 -2.29 -18.70
C THR A 230 -19.45 -2.06 -17.24
N ASN A 231 -20.54 -2.67 -16.77
CA ASN A 231 -20.98 -2.55 -15.38
C ASN A 231 -19.91 -3.08 -14.39
N ALA A 232 -19.30 -4.22 -14.71
CA ALA A 232 -18.21 -4.80 -13.92
C ALA A 232 -16.98 -3.88 -13.85
N MET A 233 -16.56 -3.31 -14.98
CA MET A 233 -15.39 -2.44 -15.04
C MET A 233 -15.62 -1.11 -14.33
N GLU A 234 -16.80 -0.50 -14.45
CA GLU A 234 -17.09 0.78 -13.81
C GLU A 234 -17.17 0.69 -12.30
N LYS A 235 -17.84 -0.33 -11.74
CA LYS A 235 -17.87 -0.54 -10.28
C LYS A 235 -16.50 -0.89 -9.73
N THR A 236 -15.72 -1.70 -10.47
CA THR A 236 -14.34 -2.03 -10.10
C THR A 236 -13.50 -0.77 -10.06
N ARG A 237 -13.59 0.08 -11.09
CA ARG A 237 -12.81 1.32 -11.16
C ARG A 237 -13.14 2.30 -10.03
N LEU A 238 -14.41 2.43 -9.66
CA LEU A 238 -14.81 3.20 -8.48
C LEU A 238 -14.28 2.59 -7.18
N SER A 239 -14.33 1.25 -7.07
CA SER A 239 -13.75 0.51 -5.94
C SER A 239 -12.24 0.79 -5.81
N LEU A 240 -11.48 0.77 -6.90
CA LEU A 240 -10.04 1.08 -6.91
C LEU A 240 -9.75 2.50 -6.41
N HIS A 241 -10.58 3.49 -6.77
CA HIS A 241 -10.47 4.85 -6.23
C HIS A 241 -10.66 4.87 -4.70
N HIS A 242 -11.66 4.18 -4.17
CA HIS A 242 -11.89 4.11 -2.73
C HIS A 242 -10.75 3.37 -2.01
N LEU A 243 -10.26 2.26 -2.55
CA LEU A 243 -9.08 1.56 -2.02
C LEU A 243 -7.84 2.47 -2.01
N GLY A 244 -7.62 3.27 -3.05
CA GLY A 244 -6.58 4.29 -3.05
C GLY A 244 -6.80 5.35 -1.96
N LYS A 245 -8.05 5.80 -1.77
CA LYS A 245 -8.38 6.88 -0.84
C LYS A 245 -8.10 6.53 0.62
N ILE A 246 -8.39 5.29 1.03
CA ILE A 246 -8.10 4.85 2.40
C ILE A 246 -6.59 4.75 2.64
N LEU A 247 -5.81 4.22 1.69
CA LEU A 247 -4.35 4.18 1.79
C LEU A 247 -3.72 5.58 1.81
N PHE A 248 -4.20 6.49 0.96
CA PHE A 248 -3.79 7.89 0.98
C PHE A 248 -3.99 8.52 2.37
N ALA A 249 -5.17 8.32 2.97
CA ALA A 249 -5.48 8.87 4.29
C ALA A 249 -4.58 8.29 5.39
N GLN A 250 -4.27 7.00 5.32
CA GLN A 250 -3.37 6.32 6.27
C GLN A 250 -1.91 6.81 6.11
N ALA A 251 -1.42 6.90 4.88
CA ALA A 251 -0.06 7.33 4.58
C ALA A 251 0.19 8.79 4.99
N THR A 252 -0.72 9.72 4.67
CA THR A 252 -0.60 11.12 5.09
C THR A 252 -0.67 11.24 6.61
N GLU A 253 -1.48 10.43 7.30
CA GLU A 253 -1.53 10.40 8.78
C GLU A 253 -0.21 9.91 9.41
N LEU A 254 0.49 8.97 8.76
CA LEU A 254 1.81 8.49 9.18
C LEU A 254 2.89 9.57 9.03
N MET A 255 2.85 10.34 7.95
CA MET A 255 3.88 11.34 7.64
C MET A 255 3.72 12.66 8.43
N ASP A 256 2.53 12.91 9.00
CA ASP A 256 2.25 14.11 9.78
C ASP A 256 2.58 13.90 11.28
N PRO A 257 3.56 14.65 11.84
CA PRO A 257 4.00 14.49 13.24
C PRO A 257 2.90 14.83 14.27
N ARG A 258 1.83 15.53 13.85
CA ARG A 258 0.68 15.88 14.72
C ARG A 258 -0.27 14.70 14.91
N THR A 259 -0.23 13.72 14.01
CA THR A 259 -1.18 12.61 13.96
C THR A 259 -0.50 11.25 14.13
N SER A 260 0.79 11.16 13.79
CA SER A 260 1.57 9.93 13.75
C SER A 260 2.06 9.39 15.10
N LYS A 261 1.59 9.95 16.23
CA LYS A 261 1.95 9.55 17.59
C LYS A 261 3.47 9.49 17.83
N GLY A 262 4.18 10.57 17.49
CA GLY A 262 5.59 10.77 17.83
C GLY A 262 6.59 10.41 16.73
N LEU A 263 6.15 9.99 15.54
CA LEU A 263 7.07 9.84 14.41
C LEU A 263 7.57 11.22 13.91
N PRO A 264 8.81 11.29 13.41
CA PRO A 264 9.37 12.51 12.83
C PRO A 264 8.61 12.97 11.59
N PRO A 265 8.61 14.29 11.30
CA PRO A 265 7.93 14.83 10.13
C PRO A 265 8.45 14.17 8.85
N SER A 266 7.55 13.80 7.95
CA SER A 266 7.90 13.14 6.68
C SER A 266 8.73 11.86 6.87
N LEU A 267 8.70 11.23 8.06
CA LEU A 267 9.47 10.03 8.40
C LEU A 267 10.98 10.18 8.23
N ALA A 268 11.50 11.37 8.53
CA ALA A 268 12.93 11.66 8.56
C ALA A 268 13.67 10.80 9.60
N ALA A 269 14.76 10.13 9.19
CA ALA A 269 15.57 9.33 10.11
C ALA A 269 16.56 10.19 10.90
N THR A 270 16.96 11.32 10.31
CA THR A 270 17.92 12.25 10.89
C THR A 270 17.25 13.56 11.33
N ASP A 271 18.02 14.64 11.44
CA ASP A 271 17.49 15.92 11.90
C ASP A 271 16.56 16.53 10.83
N PRO A 272 15.30 16.85 11.19
CA PRO A 272 14.25 17.19 10.23
C PRO A 272 14.47 18.55 9.54
N SER A 273 15.40 19.38 10.01
CA SER A 273 15.81 20.60 9.31
C SER A 273 16.49 20.33 7.95
N LEU A 274 17.12 19.16 7.81
CA LEU A 274 17.88 18.76 6.62
C LEU A 274 17.38 17.46 5.99
N ASP A 275 16.42 16.76 6.61
CA ASP A 275 15.84 15.53 6.12
C ASP A 275 14.33 15.67 5.92
N TYR A 276 13.91 15.73 4.66
CA TYR A 276 12.51 15.85 4.24
C TYR A 276 11.93 14.54 3.70
N HIS A 277 12.65 13.44 3.86
CA HIS A 277 12.40 12.09 3.37
C HIS A 277 11.11 11.86 2.53
N CYS A 278 9.97 11.51 3.14
CA CYS A 278 8.74 11.16 2.43
C CYS A 278 7.90 12.36 1.94
N LYS A 279 8.36 13.61 2.09
CA LYS A 279 7.59 14.79 1.63
C LYS A 279 7.24 14.70 0.14
N GLY A 280 8.17 14.23 -0.68
CA GLY A 280 7.92 14.03 -2.11
C GLY A 280 6.89 12.92 -2.38
N LEU A 281 6.85 11.89 -1.53
CA LEU A 281 5.88 10.80 -1.64
C LEU A 281 4.47 11.26 -1.25
N ASP A 282 4.32 12.13 -0.26
CA ASP A 282 3.02 12.73 0.09
C ASP A 282 2.43 13.53 -1.08
N ILE A 283 3.28 14.29 -1.78
CA ILE A 283 2.90 15.01 -3.01
C ILE A 283 2.51 14.03 -4.13
N ALA A 284 3.31 12.98 -4.34
CA ALA A 284 3.04 11.96 -5.35
C ALA A 284 1.72 11.23 -5.08
N LEU A 285 1.48 10.82 -3.84
CA LEU A 285 0.23 10.22 -3.38
C LEU A 285 -0.99 11.12 -3.64
N ALA A 286 -0.87 12.43 -3.42
CA ALA A 286 -1.93 13.38 -3.73
C ALA A 286 -2.21 13.45 -5.24
N ALA A 287 -1.17 13.42 -6.08
CA ALA A 287 -1.30 13.38 -7.54
C ALA A 287 -1.98 12.08 -8.01
N TYR A 288 -1.52 10.93 -7.52
CA TYR A 288 -2.12 9.62 -7.84
C TYR A 288 -3.59 9.54 -7.43
N MET A 289 -3.95 10.08 -6.27
CA MET A 289 -5.35 10.13 -5.85
C MET A 289 -6.21 11.05 -6.70
N ALA A 290 -5.68 12.20 -7.13
CA ALA A 290 -6.40 13.08 -8.03
C ALA A 290 -6.67 12.40 -9.38
N GLU A 291 -5.68 11.68 -9.91
CA GLU A 291 -5.80 10.91 -11.15
C GLU A 291 -6.79 9.75 -11.01
N LEU A 292 -6.73 8.96 -9.93
CA LEU A 292 -7.74 7.92 -9.65
C LEU A 292 -9.15 8.50 -9.55
N GLY A 293 -9.30 9.67 -8.92
CA GLY A 293 -10.59 10.36 -8.83
C GLY A 293 -11.14 10.74 -10.21
N TYR A 294 -10.29 11.19 -11.12
CA TYR A 294 -10.69 11.45 -12.51
C TYR A 294 -11.06 10.16 -13.26
N LEU A 295 -10.24 9.11 -13.12
CA LEU A 295 -10.47 7.83 -13.78
C LEU A 295 -11.74 7.12 -13.32
N ALA A 296 -12.18 7.34 -12.07
CA ALA A 296 -13.39 6.73 -11.51
C ALA A 296 -14.70 7.12 -12.22
N ASN A 297 -14.69 8.15 -13.07
CA ASN A 297 -15.89 8.55 -13.82
C ASN A 297 -16.36 7.44 -14.78
N PRO A 298 -17.69 7.28 -14.96
CA PRO A 298 -18.24 6.29 -15.87
C PRO A 298 -17.94 6.66 -17.32
N VAL A 299 -17.56 5.65 -18.11
CA VAL A 299 -17.43 5.72 -19.57
C VAL A 299 -18.81 5.54 -20.22
N SER A 300 -19.69 4.73 -19.63
CA SER A 300 -21.03 4.40 -20.12
C SER A 300 -21.94 5.63 -20.32
N THR A 301 -21.69 6.74 -19.63
CA THR A 301 -22.44 7.99 -19.83
C THR A 301 -22.09 8.72 -21.13
N HIS A 302 -21.09 8.23 -21.87
CA HIS A 302 -20.61 8.81 -23.12
C HIS A 302 -21.04 8.04 -24.38
N ILE A 303 -21.96 7.08 -24.26
CA ILE A 303 -22.51 6.32 -25.39
C ILE A 303 -22.98 7.27 -26.50
N GLN A 304 -22.51 7.02 -27.73
CA GLN A 304 -22.91 7.75 -28.93
C GLN A 304 -23.72 6.83 -29.83
N SER A 305 -24.67 7.39 -30.58
CA SER A 305 -25.37 6.61 -31.61
C SER A 305 -24.45 6.36 -32.80
N ALA A 306 -24.08 5.11 -33.03
CA ALA A 306 -23.14 4.70 -34.07
C ALA A 306 -23.84 3.99 -35.24
N GLU A 307 -23.10 3.85 -36.36
CA GLU A 307 -23.46 3.00 -37.51
C GLU A 307 -24.89 3.28 -38.02
N MET A 308 -25.11 4.48 -38.56
CA MET A 308 -26.41 4.92 -39.10
C MET A 308 -27.59 4.72 -38.12
N HIS A 309 -27.33 4.81 -36.81
CA HIS A 309 -28.27 4.62 -35.70
C HIS A 309 -28.71 3.16 -35.44
N ASN A 310 -28.18 2.18 -36.18
CA ASN A 310 -28.40 0.78 -35.87
C ASN A 310 -27.78 0.41 -34.50
N GLN A 311 -26.59 0.96 -34.20
CA GLN A 311 -25.91 0.81 -32.91
C GLN A 311 -26.14 2.06 -32.04
N SER A 312 -27.41 2.46 -31.91
CA SER A 312 -27.84 3.62 -31.12
C SER A 312 -27.53 3.49 -29.63
N VAL A 313 -27.44 2.25 -29.14
CA VAL A 313 -26.89 1.89 -27.82
C VAL A 313 -25.73 0.92 -28.00
N ASN A 314 -24.69 1.08 -27.19
CA ASN A 314 -23.48 0.29 -27.20
C ASN A 314 -22.84 0.31 -25.82
N SER A 315 -21.98 -0.66 -25.52
CA SER A 315 -21.51 -0.81 -24.14
C SER A 315 -20.26 -0.01 -23.79
N LEU A 316 -19.41 0.28 -24.78
CA LEU A 316 -18.09 0.85 -24.57
C LEU A 316 -17.19 -0.02 -23.64
N ALA A 317 -17.47 -1.32 -23.52
CA ALA A 317 -16.84 -2.20 -22.55
C ALA A 317 -15.32 -2.22 -22.64
N LEU A 318 -14.74 -2.32 -23.84
CA LEU A 318 -13.27 -2.31 -24.00
C LEU A 318 -12.65 -0.97 -23.58
N ILE A 319 -13.37 0.15 -23.73
CA ILE A 319 -12.91 1.47 -23.26
C ILE A 319 -12.94 1.51 -21.73
N SER A 320 -14.02 1.03 -21.11
CA SER A 320 -14.14 0.96 -19.65
C SER A 320 -13.10 0.02 -19.04
N ALA A 321 -12.85 -1.13 -19.66
CA ALA A 321 -11.82 -2.08 -19.23
C ALA A 321 -10.42 -1.44 -19.29
N ARG A 322 -10.08 -0.74 -20.37
CA ARG A 322 -8.80 -0.01 -20.50
C ARG A 322 -8.64 1.10 -19.46
N ALA A 323 -9.70 1.87 -19.17
CA ALA A 323 -9.66 2.88 -18.10
C ALA A 323 -9.43 2.24 -16.72
N THR A 324 -9.97 1.04 -16.52
CA THR A 324 -9.77 0.26 -15.29
C THR A 324 -8.33 -0.25 -15.18
N VAL A 325 -7.72 -0.71 -16.29
CA VAL A 325 -6.29 -1.07 -16.34
C VAL A 325 -5.39 0.11 -15.93
N VAL A 326 -5.64 1.31 -16.46
CA VAL A 326 -4.89 2.51 -16.05
C VAL A 326 -5.09 2.80 -14.55
N SER A 327 -6.31 2.60 -14.02
CA SER A 327 -6.58 2.78 -12.60
C SER A 327 -5.83 1.77 -11.72
N LEU A 328 -5.61 0.54 -12.20
CA LEU A 328 -4.80 -0.47 -11.51
C LEU A 328 -3.33 -0.05 -11.45
N GLU A 329 -2.78 0.51 -12.52
CA GLU A 329 -1.40 1.05 -12.53
C GLU A 329 -1.25 2.14 -11.48
N VAL A 330 -2.15 3.11 -11.44
CA VAL A 330 -2.10 4.21 -10.46
C VAL A 330 -2.32 3.71 -9.02
N LEU A 331 -3.26 2.79 -8.79
CA LEU A 331 -3.43 2.19 -7.46
C LEU A 331 -2.18 1.40 -7.03
N THR A 332 -1.52 0.70 -7.96
CA THR A 332 -0.27 -0.01 -7.66
C THR A 332 0.82 0.97 -7.20
N MET A 333 0.91 2.17 -7.78
CA MET A 333 1.83 3.21 -7.29
C MET A 333 1.51 3.66 -5.86
N ILE A 334 0.22 3.81 -5.52
CA ILE A 334 -0.22 4.14 -4.15
C ILE A 334 0.13 3.01 -3.18
N VAL A 335 -0.13 1.75 -3.55
CA VAL A 335 0.19 0.58 -2.72
C VAL A 335 1.70 0.46 -2.50
N ALA A 336 2.50 0.53 -3.56
CA ALA A 336 3.96 0.47 -3.47
C ALA A 336 4.53 1.58 -2.57
N THR A 337 4.02 2.80 -2.73
CA THR A 337 4.40 3.94 -1.90
C THR A 337 3.99 3.74 -0.43
N SER A 338 2.81 3.18 -0.18
CA SER A 338 2.31 2.91 1.19
C SER A 338 3.13 1.82 1.90
N ILE A 339 3.56 0.78 1.18
CA ILE A 339 4.47 -0.25 1.70
C ILE A 339 5.81 0.38 2.08
N TYR A 340 6.40 1.21 1.20
CA TYR A 340 7.65 1.91 1.46
C TYR A 340 7.59 2.77 2.74
N ILE A 341 6.56 3.62 2.82
CA ILE A 341 6.29 4.52 3.97
C ILE A 341 6.15 3.71 5.25
N SER A 342 5.40 2.61 5.21
CA SER A 342 5.18 1.75 6.38
C SER A 342 6.48 1.10 6.86
N CYS A 343 7.31 0.61 5.94
CA CYS A 343 8.60 0.01 6.31
C CYS A 343 9.55 1.03 6.96
N GLN A 344 9.63 2.26 6.41
CA GLN A 344 10.41 3.34 7.03
C GLN A 344 9.87 3.67 8.42
N ALA A 345 8.54 3.75 8.59
CA ALA A 345 7.92 4.02 9.88
C ALA A 345 8.21 2.91 10.90
N PHE A 346 8.21 1.63 10.49
CA PHE A 346 8.57 0.52 11.37
C PHE A 346 10.00 0.63 11.90
N ASP A 347 10.95 0.97 11.04
CA ASP A 347 12.34 1.15 11.46
C ASP A 347 12.49 2.30 12.45
N LEU A 348 11.78 3.41 12.22
CA LEU A 348 11.73 4.53 13.16
C LEU A 348 11.12 4.12 14.51
N ARG A 349 10.07 3.29 14.53
CA ARG A 349 9.49 2.77 15.79
C ARG A 349 10.46 1.84 16.54
N ALA A 350 11.18 0.99 15.81
CA ALA A 350 12.19 0.12 16.39
C ALA A 350 13.36 0.94 16.95
N MET A 351 13.78 1.98 16.23
CA MET A 351 14.80 2.92 16.68
C MET A 351 14.35 3.68 17.93
N ASP A 352 13.14 4.22 17.97
CA ASP A 352 12.56 4.88 19.14
C ASP A 352 12.49 3.96 20.36
N THR A 353 12.18 2.67 20.16
CA THR A 353 12.16 1.67 21.23
C THR A 353 13.56 1.46 21.82
N THR A 354 14.58 1.39 20.96
CA THR A 354 15.98 1.28 21.36
C THR A 354 16.46 2.52 22.10
N LEU A 355 16.10 3.71 21.60
CA LEU A 355 16.41 4.99 22.23
C LEU A 355 15.81 5.10 23.64
N LYS A 356 14.54 4.73 23.81
CA LYS A 356 13.85 4.74 25.12
C LYS A 356 14.58 3.91 26.17
N GLU A 357 15.01 2.69 25.82
CA GLU A 357 15.71 1.83 26.76
C GLU A 357 17.12 2.35 27.08
N GLY A 358 17.84 2.88 26.08
CA GLY A 358 19.15 3.47 26.33
C GLY A 358 19.09 4.76 27.15
N PHE A 359 18.13 5.66 26.90
CA PHE A 359 17.91 6.84 27.74
C PHE A 359 17.59 6.45 29.18
N LYS A 360 16.79 5.39 29.37
CA LYS A 360 16.51 4.86 30.71
C LYS A 360 17.79 4.42 31.42
N GLN A 361 18.70 3.74 30.72
CA GLN A 361 19.97 3.32 31.30
C GLN A 361 20.87 4.51 31.63
N ILE A 362 21.04 5.45 30.70
CA ILE A 362 21.85 6.68 30.88
C ILE A 362 21.36 7.47 32.10
N ILE A 363 20.07 7.81 32.13
CA ILE A 363 19.48 8.62 33.21
C ILE A 363 19.55 7.87 34.54
N SER A 364 19.30 6.55 34.57
CA SER A 364 19.38 5.76 35.80
C SER A 364 20.79 5.67 36.36
N GLN A 365 21.81 5.57 35.50
CA GLN A 365 23.21 5.53 35.90
C GLN A 365 23.68 6.88 36.44
N SER A 366 23.42 7.97 35.70
CA SER A 366 23.73 9.33 36.17
C SER A 366 22.99 9.68 37.45
N TYR A 367 21.73 9.25 37.60
CA TYR A 367 20.94 9.47 38.82
C TYR A 367 21.61 8.81 40.04
N LYS A 368 22.01 7.55 39.90
CA LYS A 368 22.69 6.81 40.98
C LYS A 368 24.08 7.36 41.29
N SER A 369 24.83 7.83 40.30
CA SER A 369 26.18 8.32 40.53
C SER A 369 26.22 9.72 41.14
N GLN A 370 25.28 10.60 40.77
CA GLN A 370 25.35 12.02 41.13
C GLN A 370 24.28 12.50 42.12
N LEU A 371 23.10 11.86 42.17
CA LEU A 371 21.96 12.38 42.93
C LEU A 371 21.56 11.51 44.12
N ASP A 372 21.48 10.19 43.95
CA ASP A 372 21.06 9.27 45.02
C ASP A 372 21.80 7.92 44.97
N PRO A 373 23.07 7.87 45.45
CA PRO A 373 23.88 6.64 45.43
C PRO A 373 23.35 5.53 46.34
N THR A 374 22.53 5.88 47.34
CA THR A 374 22.01 4.94 48.34
C THR A 374 20.58 4.49 48.04
N ASN A 375 19.94 5.07 47.01
CA ASN A 375 18.57 4.80 46.58
C ASN A 375 17.53 4.91 47.70
N SER A 376 17.82 5.75 48.69
CA SER A 376 17.02 5.91 49.91
C SER A 376 16.43 7.30 50.05
N LEU A 377 16.79 8.23 49.16
CA LEU A 377 16.37 9.62 49.29
C LEU A 377 14.90 9.73 48.87
N TRP A 378 14.55 9.54 47.60
CA TRP A 378 13.20 9.89 47.10
C TRP A 378 12.54 8.74 46.32
N PRO A 379 11.59 8.01 46.95
CA PRO A 379 10.81 6.99 46.27
C PRO A 379 10.08 7.57 45.05
N GLY A 380 10.26 6.95 43.88
CA GLY A 380 9.53 7.31 42.65
C GLY A 380 10.12 8.46 41.83
N LEU A 381 11.12 9.21 42.33
CA LEU A 381 11.72 10.32 41.57
C LEU A 381 12.27 9.85 40.22
N LEU A 382 13.08 8.78 40.21
CA LEU A 382 13.67 8.25 38.96
C LEU A 382 12.60 7.95 37.92
N SER A 383 11.47 7.36 38.32
CA SER A 383 10.35 7.10 37.42
C SER A 383 9.74 8.39 36.87
N SER A 384 9.59 9.43 37.70
CA SER A 384 9.11 10.74 37.26
C SER A 384 10.10 11.43 36.31
N LEU A 385 11.41 11.37 36.57
CA LEU A 385 12.45 11.93 35.69
C LEU A 385 12.44 11.25 34.33
N LEU A 386 12.38 9.91 34.31
CA LEU A 386 12.29 9.12 33.08
C LEU A 386 11.03 9.44 32.29
N SER A 387 9.89 9.58 32.96
CA SER A 387 8.63 9.96 32.32
C SER A 387 8.71 11.38 31.73
N ALA A 388 9.24 12.34 32.49
CA ALA A 388 9.35 13.73 32.05
C ALA A 388 10.28 13.86 30.83
N PHE A 389 11.43 13.20 30.87
CA PHE A 389 12.38 13.18 29.75
C PHE A 389 11.74 12.56 28.50
N ASN A 390 11.16 11.36 28.63
CA ASN A 390 10.59 10.65 27.48
C ASN A 390 9.41 11.41 26.87
N SER A 391 8.45 11.88 27.67
CA SER A 391 7.34 12.69 27.16
C SER A 391 7.88 13.92 26.42
N SER A 392 8.81 14.65 27.04
CA SER A 392 9.38 15.86 26.41
C SER A 392 10.16 15.57 25.12
N PHE A 393 10.91 14.46 25.04
CA PHE A 393 11.72 14.13 23.86
C PHE A 393 10.88 13.62 22.68
N PHE A 394 9.92 12.72 22.94
CA PHE A 394 9.11 12.06 21.91
C PHE A 394 7.88 12.88 21.48
N GLU A 395 7.43 13.86 22.27
CA GLU A 395 6.38 14.82 21.87
C GLU A 395 6.92 16.00 21.02
N ASN A 396 8.25 16.09 20.85
CA ASN A 396 8.90 17.12 20.05
C ASN A 396 9.60 16.56 18.79
N PRO A 397 8.98 15.70 17.97
CA PRO A 397 9.65 15.01 16.87
C PRO A 397 10.02 15.94 15.69
N LYS A 398 9.49 17.16 15.67
CA LYS A 398 9.74 18.19 14.63
C LYS A 398 11.01 19.03 14.84
N LYS A 399 11.73 18.81 15.93
CA LYS A 399 12.94 19.56 16.30
C LYS A 399 14.18 18.72 16.01
N ASP A 400 15.30 19.40 15.76
CA ASP A 400 16.60 18.76 15.63
C ASP A 400 17.05 18.14 16.96
N THR A 401 18.00 17.22 16.89
CA THR A 401 18.41 16.40 18.04
C THR A 401 18.88 17.26 19.21
N GLU A 402 19.67 18.29 18.92
CA GLU A 402 20.18 19.20 19.95
C GLU A 402 19.05 19.86 20.74
N ASP A 403 18.08 20.44 20.03
CA ASP A 403 16.92 21.08 20.63
C ASP A 403 16.05 20.09 21.42
N ARG A 404 15.82 18.89 20.87
CA ARG A 404 15.00 17.85 21.52
C ARG A 404 15.62 17.41 22.84
N VAL A 405 16.92 17.15 22.85
CA VAL A 405 17.66 16.75 24.07
C VAL A 405 17.66 17.91 25.07
N ASN A 406 17.89 19.14 24.63
CA ASN A 406 17.91 20.32 25.51
C ASN A 406 16.56 20.52 26.22
N ILE A 407 15.44 20.39 25.50
CA ILE A 407 14.10 20.51 26.10
C ILE A 407 13.85 19.36 27.08
N ALA A 408 14.20 18.12 26.71
CA ALA A 408 13.99 16.95 27.57
C ALA A 408 14.82 17.01 28.87
N VAL A 409 16.06 17.50 28.81
CA VAL A 409 16.90 17.69 30.00
C VAL A 409 16.42 18.85 30.88
N ARG A 410 15.86 19.91 30.29
CA ARG A 410 15.18 20.97 31.08
C ARG A 410 13.98 20.41 31.85
N ALA A 411 13.20 19.51 31.23
CA ALA A 411 12.08 18.84 31.90
C ALA A 411 12.54 18.02 33.13
N ILE A 412 13.67 17.30 33.03
CA ILE A 412 14.32 16.64 34.17
C ILE A 412 14.60 17.65 35.30
N GLY A 413 15.18 18.80 34.96
CA GLY A 413 15.48 19.85 35.94
C GLY A 413 14.24 20.38 36.66
N CYS A 414 13.16 20.64 35.92
CA CYS A 414 11.87 21.06 36.51
C CYS A 414 11.32 20.01 37.48
N THR A 415 11.27 18.74 37.06
CA THR A 415 10.77 17.64 37.91
C THR A 415 11.64 17.45 39.15
N LEU A 416 12.96 17.56 39.04
CA LEU A 416 13.86 17.46 40.19
C LEU A 416 13.59 18.58 41.20
N MET A 417 13.42 19.82 40.73
CA MET A 417 13.13 20.97 41.59
C MET A 417 11.77 20.79 42.31
N GLU A 418 10.73 20.34 41.61
CA GLU A 418 9.43 20.07 42.22
C GLU A 418 9.50 19.08 43.38
N TYR A 419 10.25 17.99 43.23
CA TYR A 419 10.47 17.04 44.32
C TYR A 419 11.32 17.61 45.45
N ALA A 420 12.37 18.39 45.13
CA ALA A 420 13.25 19.01 46.12
C ALA A 420 12.46 19.94 47.07
N PHE A 421 11.50 20.70 46.53
CA PHE A 421 10.64 21.58 47.32
C PHE A 421 9.55 20.85 48.13
N ARG A 422 9.23 19.58 47.80
CA ARG A 422 8.28 18.76 48.55
C ARG A 422 8.93 17.99 49.72
N GLY A 423 10.23 17.67 49.64
CA GLY A 423 10.92 16.74 50.55
C GLY A 423 11.44 17.31 51.89
N SER A 424 11.88 18.58 51.93
CA SER A 424 12.27 19.36 53.13
C SER A 424 13.00 20.64 52.69
N PRO A 425 12.84 21.80 53.37
CA PRO A 425 13.45 23.08 52.98
C PRO A 425 15.00 23.13 52.97
N THR A 426 15.70 22.13 53.54
CA THR A 426 17.18 22.09 53.58
C THR A 426 17.83 21.29 52.44
N GLN A 427 17.07 20.48 51.70
CA GLN A 427 17.60 19.72 50.56
C GLN A 427 17.85 20.53 49.27
N PRO A 428 17.12 21.62 48.94
CA PRO A 428 17.29 22.36 47.68
C PRO A 428 18.72 22.92 47.45
N ILE A 429 19.42 23.32 48.52
CA ILE A 429 20.73 23.97 48.43
C ILE A 429 21.82 23.00 47.92
N LEU A 430 21.71 21.70 48.23
CA LEU A 430 22.69 20.70 47.79
C LEU A 430 22.60 20.43 46.27
N PHE A 431 21.42 20.59 45.67
CA PHE A 431 21.14 20.21 44.29
C PHE A 431 21.27 21.34 43.27
N VAL A 432 21.06 22.60 43.67
CA VAL A 432 21.26 23.74 42.76
C VAL A 432 22.71 23.78 42.23
N GLY A 433 23.68 23.33 43.04
CA GLY A 433 25.08 23.25 42.62
C GLY A 433 25.42 22.06 41.70
N THR A 434 24.72 20.93 41.81
CA THR A 434 25.01 19.71 41.03
C THR A 434 24.17 19.59 39.77
N LEU A 435 23.02 20.28 39.69
CA LEU A 435 22.08 20.22 38.57
C LEU A 435 22.72 20.59 37.22
N PRO A 436 23.52 21.66 37.06
CA PRO A 436 24.13 21.98 35.76
C PRO A 436 25.02 20.85 35.23
N LYS A 437 25.87 20.29 36.10
CA LYS A 437 26.77 19.18 35.75
C LYS A 437 26.00 17.92 35.38
N PHE A 438 24.94 17.60 36.13
CA PHE A 438 24.07 16.48 35.83
C PHE A 438 23.34 16.63 34.49
N GLN A 439 22.85 17.83 34.20
CA GLN A 439 22.19 18.14 32.93
C GLN A 439 23.16 18.07 31.75
N GLU A 440 24.38 18.64 31.88
CA GLU A 440 25.42 18.59 30.85
C GLU A 440 25.86 17.15 30.53
N GLU A 441 26.01 16.30 31.55
CA GLU A 441 26.35 14.89 31.37
C GLU A 441 25.25 14.16 30.58
N ILE A 442 23.98 14.26 31.02
CA ILE A 442 22.86 13.60 30.34
C ILE A 442 22.73 14.11 28.90
N GLN A 443 22.86 15.42 28.68
CA GLN A 443 22.82 16.00 27.35
C GLN A 443 23.88 15.40 26.42
N SER A 444 25.13 15.32 26.89
CA SER A 444 26.25 14.76 26.12
C SER A 444 26.05 13.27 25.81
N LEU A 445 25.74 12.48 26.84
CA LEU A 445 25.54 11.03 26.70
C LEU A 445 24.36 10.71 25.78
N CYS A 446 23.22 11.39 25.93
CA CYS A 446 22.05 11.17 25.08
C CYS A 446 22.31 11.56 23.63
N ARG A 447 23.01 12.68 23.35
CA ARG A 447 23.36 13.06 21.97
C ARG A 447 24.25 12.03 21.29
N ASN A 448 25.32 11.59 21.97
CA ASN A 448 26.22 10.58 21.44
C ASN A 448 25.50 9.26 21.19
N PHE A 449 24.63 8.85 22.12
CA PHE A 449 23.84 7.63 21.98
C PHE A 449 22.83 7.72 20.81
N ILE A 450 22.17 8.86 20.60
CA ILE A 450 21.28 9.05 19.45
C ILE A 450 22.05 8.88 18.13
N GLN A 451 23.24 9.49 18.04
CA GLN A 451 24.10 9.37 16.86
C GLN A 451 24.50 7.91 16.61
N GLU A 452 24.97 7.20 17.65
CA GLU A 452 25.33 5.78 17.57
C GLU A 452 24.17 4.91 17.07
N ILE A 453 22.98 5.11 17.64
CA ILE A 453 21.80 4.32 17.27
C ILE A 453 21.34 4.64 15.84
N ARG A 454 21.34 5.91 15.42
CA ARG A 454 21.04 6.28 14.03
C ARG A 454 22.01 5.61 13.05
N GLU A 455 23.31 5.69 13.33
CA GLU A 455 24.32 5.04 12.50
C GLU A 455 24.10 3.53 12.42
N LYS A 456 23.79 2.90 13.56
CA LYS A 456 23.49 1.47 13.60
C LYS A 456 22.32 1.13 12.70
N PHE A 457 21.17 1.81 12.84
CA PHE A 457 19.97 1.51 12.05
C PHE A 457 20.17 1.80 10.55
N LEU A 458 20.81 2.91 10.20
CA LEU A 458 21.01 3.32 8.80
C LEU A 458 22.10 2.50 8.08
N LYS A 459 23.06 1.95 8.81
CA LYS A 459 24.11 1.06 8.27
C LYS A 459 23.77 -0.43 8.40
N SER A 460 22.68 -0.78 9.08
CA SER A 460 22.30 -2.18 9.34
C SER A 460 22.06 -2.93 8.03
N GLU A 461 22.64 -4.12 7.94
CA GLU A 461 22.31 -5.07 6.89
C GLU A 461 20.99 -5.78 7.19
N ALA A 462 20.32 -6.24 6.13
CA ALA A 462 18.98 -6.82 6.17
C ALA A 462 18.86 -8.11 7.01
N GLU A 463 19.97 -8.69 7.47
CA GLU A 463 19.97 -9.89 8.32
C GLU A 463 19.73 -9.57 9.81
N SER A 464 20.00 -8.33 10.24
CA SER A 464 19.99 -7.97 11.67
C SER A 464 18.67 -7.36 12.18
N LEU A 465 17.62 -7.30 11.33
CA LEU A 465 16.41 -6.47 11.49
C LEU A 465 15.70 -6.64 12.84
N PRO A 466 15.98 -5.78 13.85
CA PRO A 466 15.31 -5.88 15.15
C PRO A 466 13.81 -5.55 15.05
N THR A 467 13.43 -4.84 13.99
CA THR A 467 12.07 -4.41 13.67
C THR A 467 11.12 -5.60 13.48
N SER A 468 11.55 -6.70 12.85
CA SER A 468 10.68 -7.84 12.54
C SER A 468 10.04 -8.45 13.81
N GLY A 469 10.79 -8.50 14.92
CA GLY A 469 10.29 -9.01 16.20
C GLY A 469 9.21 -8.16 16.87
N LEU A 470 8.93 -6.96 16.36
CA LEU A 470 7.88 -6.07 16.85
C LEU A 470 6.56 -6.20 16.06
N LEU A 471 6.60 -6.83 14.89
CA LEU A 471 5.50 -6.87 13.94
C LEU A 471 4.68 -8.16 14.07
N GLY A 472 3.45 -8.12 13.55
CA GLY A 472 2.61 -9.30 13.32
C GLY A 472 3.06 -10.08 12.09
N LYS A 473 2.11 -10.66 11.33
CA LYS A 473 2.43 -11.33 10.05
C LYS A 473 2.88 -10.35 8.96
N SER A 474 2.58 -9.06 9.12
CA SER A 474 3.13 -7.96 8.30
C SER A 474 4.66 -7.95 8.23
N ARG A 475 5.35 -8.61 9.17
CA ARG A 475 6.80 -8.84 9.13
C ARG A 475 7.26 -9.49 7.82
N PHE A 476 6.47 -10.36 7.20
CA PHE A 476 6.86 -11.02 5.95
C PHE A 476 6.95 -10.02 4.79
N MET A 477 6.03 -9.06 4.72
CA MET A 477 6.11 -7.96 3.76
C MET A 477 7.32 -7.06 4.05
N TYR A 478 7.53 -6.70 5.32
CA TYR A 478 8.67 -5.89 5.72
C TYR A 478 10.01 -6.56 5.39
N GLU A 479 10.15 -7.86 5.68
CA GLU A 479 11.34 -8.65 5.37
C GLU A 479 11.53 -8.79 3.87
N TYR A 480 10.47 -8.97 3.08
CA TYR A 480 10.57 -9.00 1.63
C TYR A 480 11.13 -7.69 1.05
N VAL A 481 10.63 -6.55 1.53
CA VAL A 481 11.12 -5.23 1.09
C VAL A 481 12.58 -5.04 1.50
N ARG A 482 12.95 -5.42 2.74
CA ARG A 482 14.28 -5.14 3.30
C ARG A 482 15.35 -6.14 2.84
N LYS A 483 15.00 -7.42 2.73
CA LYS A 483 15.91 -8.53 2.39
C LYS A 483 15.87 -8.86 0.91
N ASP A 484 14.70 -9.24 0.39
CA ASP A 484 14.58 -9.74 -0.98
C ASP A 484 14.71 -8.63 -2.03
N LEU A 485 14.11 -7.45 -1.79
CA LEU A 485 14.27 -6.28 -2.66
C LEU A 485 15.49 -5.41 -2.31
N GLY A 486 16.13 -5.65 -1.15
CA GLY A 486 17.32 -4.90 -0.70
C GLY A 486 17.07 -3.42 -0.37
N ILE A 487 15.82 -3.01 -0.15
CA ILE A 487 15.45 -1.61 0.11
C ILE A 487 15.65 -1.32 1.60
N ARG A 488 16.65 -0.50 1.93
CA ARG A 488 17.02 -0.18 3.33
C ARG A 488 16.22 0.98 3.91
N MET A 489 16.33 1.17 5.23
CA MET A 489 15.95 2.41 5.90
C MET A 489 16.77 3.57 5.32
N ARG A 490 16.13 4.70 5.02
CA ARG A 490 16.79 5.84 4.39
C ARG A 490 17.14 6.94 5.37
N GLY A 491 18.29 7.57 5.13
CA GLY A 491 18.74 8.78 5.81
C GLY A 491 20.26 8.85 6.01
N LEU A 492 21.02 7.91 5.46
CA LEU A 492 22.46 7.85 5.64
C LEU A 492 23.18 9.02 4.98
N GLU A 493 22.74 9.47 3.80
CA GLU A 493 23.31 10.65 3.15
C GLU A 493 23.04 11.93 3.95
N ASN A 494 21.83 12.07 4.50
CA ASN A 494 21.47 13.18 5.37
C ASN A 494 22.33 13.18 6.65
N LEU A 495 22.56 12.00 7.23
CA LEU A 495 23.40 11.84 8.42
C LEU A 495 24.84 12.30 8.16
N ASN A 496 25.37 12.00 6.98
CA ASN A 496 26.74 12.35 6.59
C ASN A 496 26.85 13.76 5.95
N GLY A 497 25.75 14.51 5.87
CA GLY A 497 25.74 15.84 5.25
C GLY A 497 26.10 15.83 3.76
N PHE A 498 25.79 14.73 3.05
CA PHE A 498 26.07 14.55 1.62
C PHE A 498 27.56 14.68 1.24
N ASP A 499 28.48 14.27 2.14
CA ASP A 499 29.93 14.32 1.95
C ASP A 499 30.43 13.72 0.63
N LYS A 500 29.76 12.69 0.11
CA LYS A 500 30.07 12.00 -1.15
C LYS A 500 29.25 12.47 -2.36
N GLY A 501 28.38 13.46 -2.20
CA GLY A 501 27.42 13.91 -3.22
C GLY A 501 26.05 13.24 -3.12
N LEU A 502 25.09 13.72 -3.91
CA LEU A 502 23.68 13.28 -3.89
C LEU A 502 23.49 11.92 -4.57
N ASN A 503 22.79 10.99 -3.89
CA ASN A 503 22.46 9.65 -4.38
C ASN A 503 23.68 8.79 -4.77
N VAL A 504 24.80 8.98 -4.08
CA VAL A 504 26.03 8.20 -4.26
C VAL A 504 26.09 7.06 -3.26
N THR A 505 25.59 7.28 -2.03
CA THR A 505 25.61 6.29 -0.95
C THR A 505 24.28 5.53 -0.85
N GLU A 506 23.18 6.16 -1.27
CA GLU A 506 21.84 5.57 -1.25
C GLU A 506 21.14 5.74 -2.62
N PRO A 507 20.38 4.73 -3.11
CA PRO A 507 19.51 4.91 -4.27
C PRO A 507 18.46 5.98 -3.98
N THR A 508 17.86 6.57 -5.01
CA THR A 508 16.75 7.53 -4.87
C THR A 508 15.50 6.90 -4.25
N VAL A 509 14.58 7.74 -3.73
CA VAL A 509 13.34 7.23 -3.12
C VAL A 509 12.47 6.61 -4.20
N GLY A 510 12.44 7.25 -5.38
CA GLY A 510 11.73 6.76 -6.56
C GLY A 510 12.21 5.38 -7.01
N GLU A 511 13.53 5.16 -7.12
CA GLU A 511 14.08 3.83 -7.48
C GLU A 511 13.62 2.74 -6.52
N ASN A 512 13.65 3.00 -5.21
CA ASN A 512 13.21 2.03 -4.21
C ASN A 512 11.69 1.77 -4.30
N VAL A 513 10.86 2.80 -4.50
CA VAL A 513 9.41 2.61 -4.70
C VAL A 513 9.12 1.85 -6.00
N SER A 514 9.88 2.10 -7.06
CA SER A 514 9.75 1.40 -8.34
C SER A 514 10.02 -0.10 -8.21
N LEU A 515 11.02 -0.52 -7.41
CA LEU A 515 11.27 -1.95 -7.16
C LEU A 515 10.06 -2.65 -6.50
N ILE A 516 9.37 -1.97 -5.58
CA ILE A 516 8.14 -2.50 -4.96
C ILE A 516 7.01 -2.54 -5.99
N TYR A 517 6.85 -1.47 -6.79
CA TYR A 517 5.85 -1.41 -7.87
C TYR A 517 6.03 -2.55 -8.89
N GLU A 518 7.26 -2.76 -9.36
CA GLU A 518 7.61 -3.83 -10.29
C GLU A 518 7.35 -5.21 -9.68
N ALA A 519 7.71 -5.42 -8.41
CA ALA A 519 7.41 -6.68 -7.72
C ALA A 519 5.91 -6.98 -7.63
N ILE A 520 5.05 -5.95 -7.51
CA ILE A 520 3.60 -6.11 -7.57
C ILE A 520 3.13 -6.44 -8.99
N ARG A 521 3.55 -5.65 -10.00
CA ARG A 521 3.12 -5.81 -11.41
C ARG A 521 3.61 -7.11 -12.05
N ASP A 522 4.78 -7.59 -11.64
CA ASP A 522 5.36 -8.86 -12.11
C ASP A 522 4.85 -10.06 -11.29
N HIS A 523 3.91 -9.85 -10.36
CA HIS A 523 3.37 -10.87 -9.45
C HIS A 523 4.43 -11.62 -8.62
N LYS A 524 5.59 -11.00 -8.36
CA LYS A 524 6.69 -11.57 -7.57
C LYS A 524 6.38 -11.62 -6.06
N MET A 525 5.35 -10.91 -5.61
CA MET A 525 4.93 -10.89 -4.19
C MET A 525 4.03 -12.06 -3.77
N GLN A 526 3.60 -12.94 -4.68
CA GLN A 526 2.64 -14.02 -4.35
C GLN A 526 3.13 -14.95 -3.22
N GLY A 527 4.43 -15.27 -3.22
CA GLY A 527 5.02 -16.10 -2.15
C GLY A 527 4.88 -15.47 -0.76
N VAL A 528 5.06 -14.15 -0.66
CA VAL A 528 4.92 -13.39 0.58
C VAL A 528 3.47 -13.24 1.00
N LEU A 529 2.56 -13.00 0.05
CA LEU A 529 1.13 -12.94 0.33
C LEU A 529 0.62 -14.26 0.93
N ASN A 530 1.09 -15.40 0.40
CA ASN A 530 0.77 -16.70 0.96
C ASN A 530 1.30 -16.90 2.38
N GLN A 531 2.51 -16.42 2.69
CA GLN A 531 3.07 -16.45 4.05
C GLN A 531 2.32 -15.55 5.03
N ILE A 532 1.69 -14.48 4.56
CA ILE A 532 0.91 -13.58 5.40
C ILE A 532 -0.46 -14.19 5.72
N LEU A 533 -1.07 -14.90 4.77
CA LEU A 533 -2.41 -15.46 4.91
C LEU A 533 -2.47 -16.86 5.55
N HIS A 534 -1.36 -17.59 5.59
CA HIS A 534 -1.24 -18.91 6.21
C HIS A 534 -0.30 -18.87 7.42
#